data_AF-A0AAD7R001-F1
#
_entry.id   AF-A0AAD7R001-F1
#
_cell.length_a   1.000
_cell.length_b   1.000
_cell.length_c   1.000
_cell.angle_alpha   90.00
_cell.angle_beta   90.00
_cell.angle_gamma   90.00
#
_symmetry.space_group_name_H-M   'P 1'
#
loop_
_entity.id
_entity.type
_entity.pdbx_description
1 polymer ?
#
loop_
_entity_poly.entity_id
_entity_poly.type
_entity_poly.pdbx_seq_one_letter_code
_entity_poly.pdbx_strand_id
1 'polypeptide(L)'
;MRVVETAAGAVGCSREEDADFIIPSERLARDSYIRRGPIQREEESYPKTLIGSKYRSFNKTWLRKYQWLEYNKTTDAAFCFPCRVFGCTATDRKFSAEGFRDWKSALDTGKGFAKHDAS
;
A
#
# COMPACT_ATOMS: atom_id res chain seq x y z
N MET A 1 -14.74 8.01 -43.16
CA MET A 1 -14.44 9.20 -42.34
C MET A 1 -14.38 8.77 -40.89
N ARG A 2 -13.21 8.83 -40.24
CA ARG A 2 -13.06 8.59 -38.81
C ARG A 2 -12.75 9.93 -38.17
N VAL A 3 -13.64 10.41 -37.32
CA VAL A 3 -13.29 11.40 -36.30
C VAL A 3 -13.18 10.59 -35.02
N VAL A 4 -11.95 10.37 -34.55
CA VAL A 4 -11.70 9.88 -33.19
C VAL A 4 -11.39 11.11 -32.35
N GLU A 5 -12.38 11.55 -31.58
CA GLU A 5 -12.20 12.61 -30.59
C GLU A 5 -11.30 12.10 -29.47
N THR A 6 -10.31 12.92 -29.15
CA THR A 6 -9.33 12.70 -28.10
C THR A 6 -9.94 13.16 -26.78
N ALA A 7 -9.94 12.32 -25.74
CA ALA A 7 -10.28 12.73 -24.38
C ALA A 7 -9.07 12.56 -23.47
N ALA A 8 -8.76 13.66 -22.78
CA ALA A 8 -7.64 13.85 -21.89
C ALA A 8 -7.86 13.21 -20.50
N GLY A 9 -6.74 12.81 -19.88
CA GLY A 9 -6.46 13.17 -18.49
C GLY A 9 -7.19 12.41 -17.39
N ALA A 10 -6.70 11.20 -17.08
CA ALA A 10 -6.63 10.73 -15.70
C ALA A 10 -5.36 9.88 -15.57
N VAL A 11 -4.37 10.36 -14.83
CA VAL A 11 -3.22 9.52 -14.41
C VAL A 11 -3.75 8.59 -13.33
N GLY A 12 -4.50 7.57 -13.76
CA GLY A 12 -4.78 6.40 -12.94
C GLY A 12 -3.49 5.62 -12.80
N CYS A 13 -3.04 5.41 -11.56
CA CYS A 13 -1.95 4.49 -11.25
C CYS A 13 -2.49 3.05 -11.36
N SER A 14 -2.97 2.67 -12.54
CA SER A 14 -3.63 1.39 -12.78
C SER A 14 -2.58 0.38 -13.20
N ARG A 15 -1.91 -0.22 -12.21
CA ARG A 15 -1.17 -1.47 -12.40
C ARG A 15 -2.10 -2.60 -11.95
N GLU A 16 -2.14 -3.69 -12.70
CA GLU A 16 -2.98 -4.85 -12.41
C GLU A 16 -2.80 -5.28 -10.94
N GLU A 17 -3.84 -5.19 -10.12
CA GLU A 17 -3.79 -5.42 -8.67
C GLU A 17 -4.91 -6.34 -8.19
N ASP A 18 -4.55 -7.11 -7.17
CA ASP A 18 -5.44 -7.83 -6.24
C ASP A 18 -6.66 -6.97 -5.92
N ALA A 19 -7.87 -7.43 -6.27
CA ALA A 19 -9.09 -6.62 -6.21
C ALA A 19 -9.37 -6.06 -4.81
N ASP A 20 -8.89 -6.75 -3.76
CA ASP A 20 -9.01 -6.34 -2.36
C ASP A 20 -8.31 -4.99 -2.08
N PHE A 21 -7.29 -4.61 -2.85
CA PHE A 21 -6.53 -3.37 -2.68
C PHE A 21 -7.04 -2.20 -3.53
N ILE A 22 -7.97 -2.42 -4.46
CA ILE A 22 -8.51 -1.32 -5.27
C ILE A 22 -9.37 -0.41 -4.39
N ILE A 23 -9.06 0.89 -4.36
CA ILE A 23 -9.87 1.88 -3.64
C ILE A 23 -11.02 2.30 -4.56
N PRO A 24 -12.28 2.06 -4.20
CA PRO A 24 -13.41 2.44 -5.05
C PRO A 24 -13.45 3.96 -5.29
N SER A 25 -13.83 4.33 -6.50
CA SER A 25 -14.04 5.74 -6.88
C SER A 25 -15.48 6.19 -6.55
N GLU A 26 -16.44 5.28 -6.56
CA GLU A 26 -17.83 5.57 -6.21
C GLU A 26 -17.97 5.88 -4.71
N ARG A 27 -18.59 7.01 -4.39
CA ARG A 27 -18.68 7.52 -3.01
C ARG A 27 -19.16 6.49 -2.00
N LEU A 28 -20.27 5.81 -2.26
CA LEU A 28 -20.86 4.85 -1.30
C LEU A 28 -19.96 3.62 -1.11
N ALA A 29 -19.34 3.14 -2.18
CA ALA A 29 -18.41 2.02 -2.13
C ALA A 29 -17.11 2.41 -1.40
N ARG A 30 -16.60 3.62 -1.67
CA ARG A 30 -15.45 4.20 -0.97
C ARG A 30 -15.73 4.36 0.51
N ASP A 31 -16.88 4.93 0.89
CA ASP A 31 -17.27 5.11 2.29
C ASP A 31 -17.40 3.74 3.00
N SER A 32 -17.91 2.72 2.31
CA SER A 32 -17.98 1.35 2.84
C SER A 32 -16.58 0.74 3.06
N TYR A 33 -15.68 0.91 2.09
CA TYR A 33 -14.29 0.50 2.20
C TYR A 33 -13.59 1.21 3.38
N ILE A 34 -13.79 2.52 3.53
CA ILE A 34 -13.25 3.32 4.64
C ILE A 34 -13.77 2.80 5.99
N ARG A 35 -15.07 2.51 6.10
CA ARG A 35 -15.68 1.96 7.33
C ARG A 35 -15.17 0.57 7.69
N ARG A 36 -14.83 -0.26 6.70
CA ARG A 36 -14.25 -1.59 6.94
C ARG A 36 -12.86 -1.49 7.57
N GLY A 37 -12.14 -0.42 7.28
CA GLY A 37 -10.79 -0.18 7.79
C GLY A 37 -9.71 -0.99 7.06
N PRO A 38 -8.48 -0.97 7.61
CA PRO A 38 -7.31 -1.61 7.01
C PRO A 38 -7.48 -3.13 6.84
N ILE A 39 -7.05 -3.66 5.70
CA ILE A 39 -7.01 -5.09 5.44
C ILE A 39 -5.76 -5.70 6.08
N GLN A 40 -5.94 -6.35 7.22
CA GLN A 40 -4.87 -7.00 8.00
C GLN A 40 -4.89 -8.53 7.88
N ARG A 41 -5.10 -9.06 6.66
CA ARG A 41 -5.10 -10.50 6.41
C ARG A 41 -3.68 -11.04 6.57
N GLU A 42 -3.50 -12.04 7.44
CA GLU A 42 -2.25 -12.80 7.48
C GLU A 42 -2.18 -13.74 6.27
N GLU A 43 -1.08 -13.68 5.53
CA GLU A 43 -0.77 -14.64 4.49
C GLU A 43 -0.10 -15.89 5.06
N GLU A 44 -0.32 -17.04 4.42
CA GLU A 44 0.33 -18.31 4.75
C GLU A 44 1.86 -18.21 4.60
N SER A 45 2.31 -17.46 3.59
CA SER A 45 3.72 -17.15 3.37
C SER A 45 3.92 -15.77 2.75
N TYR A 46 5.07 -15.18 3.06
CA TYR A 46 5.51 -13.89 2.55
C TYR A 46 6.72 -14.11 1.62
N PRO A 47 6.73 -13.55 0.41
CA PRO A 47 7.87 -13.60 -0.50
C PRO A 47 9.14 -13.09 0.19
N LYS A 48 10.26 -13.71 -0.17
CA LYS A 48 11.58 -13.29 0.30
C LYS A 48 12.29 -12.55 -0.81
N THR A 49 12.64 -11.30 -0.56
CA THR A 49 13.41 -10.44 -1.44
C THR A 49 14.86 -10.37 -0.95
N LEU A 50 15.83 -10.37 -1.86
CA LEU A 50 17.22 -10.12 -1.51
C LEU A 50 17.41 -8.62 -1.22
N ILE A 51 17.71 -8.25 0.04
CA ILE A 51 17.96 -6.87 0.45
C ILE A 51 19.36 -6.76 1.03
N GLY A 52 20.27 -6.13 0.28
CA GLY A 52 21.70 -6.18 0.56
C GLY A 52 22.23 -7.60 0.38
N SER A 53 22.78 -8.19 1.44
CA SER A 53 23.32 -9.57 1.43
C SER A 53 22.41 -10.61 2.11
N LYS A 54 21.19 -10.24 2.51
CA LYS A 54 20.28 -11.14 3.23
C LYS A 54 18.91 -11.20 2.55
N TYR A 55 18.35 -12.40 2.45
CA TYR A 55 16.94 -12.56 2.12
C TYR A 55 16.08 -12.11 3.29
N ARG A 56 15.12 -11.24 3.01
CA ARG A 56 14.20 -10.68 3.98
C ARG A 56 12.79 -10.73 3.41
N SER A 57 11.80 -10.80 4.29
CA SER A 57 10.39 -10.79 3.92
C SER A 57 9.65 -9.86 4.86
N PHE A 58 8.41 -9.54 4.48
CA PHE A 58 7.45 -9.00 5.41
C PHE A 58 7.29 -9.92 6.65
N ASN A 59 7.09 -9.32 7.82
CA ASN A 59 6.82 -10.05 9.06
C ASN A 59 5.37 -9.78 9.51
N LYS A 60 4.57 -10.84 9.59
CA LYS A 60 3.16 -10.78 10.00
C LYS A 60 2.92 -10.13 11.38
N THR A 61 3.91 -10.15 12.27
CA THR A 61 3.79 -9.46 13.57
C THR A 61 3.63 -7.95 13.41
N TRP A 62 4.08 -7.38 12.29
CA TRP A 62 3.93 -5.95 11.98
C TRP A 62 2.48 -5.56 11.76
N LEU A 63 1.64 -6.43 11.17
CA LEU A 63 0.20 -6.17 11.01
C LEU A 63 -0.45 -5.95 12.38
N ARG A 64 -0.16 -6.83 13.35
CA ARG A 64 -0.71 -6.68 14.71
C ARG A 64 -0.17 -5.45 15.43
N LYS A 65 1.07 -5.06 15.18
CA LYS A 65 1.72 -3.91 15.82
C LYS A 65 1.18 -2.57 15.29
N TYR A 66 0.97 -2.46 13.99
CA TYR A 66 0.61 -1.22 13.32
C TYR A 66 -0.80 -1.34 12.72
N GLN A 67 -1.79 -0.76 13.40
CA GLN A 67 -3.20 -0.90 13.01
C GLN A 67 -3.51 -0.33 11.62
N TRP A 68 -2.73 0.64 11.15
CA TRP A 68 -2.86 1.25 9.81
C TRP A 68 -2.25 0.42 8.68
N LEU A 69 -1.50 -0.64 8.99
CA LEU A 69 -0.67 -1.37 8.05
C LEU A 69 -1.49 -2.41 7.28
N GLU A 70 -1.34 -2.38 5.95
CA GLU A 70 -1.85 -3.40 5.03
C GLU A 70 -0.67 -4.01 4.25
N TYR A 71 -0.83 -5.24 3.78
CA TYR A 71 0.19 -5.92 2.97
C TYR A 71 -0.44 -6.53 1.72
N ASN A 72 0.09 -6.20 0.55
CA ASN A 72 -0.33 -6.79 -0.72
C ASN A 72 0.73 -7.79 -1.18
N LYS A 73 0.32 -9.06 -1.29
CA LYS A 73 1.19 -10.16 -1.72
C LYS A 73 1.61 -10.06 -3.18
N THR A 74 0.72 -9.57 -4.04
CA THR A 74 0.96 -9.42 -5.47
C THR A 74 2.10 -8.42 -5.74
N THR A 75 2.17 -7.34 -4.95
CA THR A 75 3.23 -6.33 -5.07
C THR A 75 4.40 -6.53 -4.11
N ASP A 76 4.30 -7.52 -3.21
CA ASP A 76 5.23 -7.76 -2.08
C ASP A 76 5.57 -6.44 -1.39
N ALA A 77 4.53 -5.69 -0.98
CA ALA A 77 4.67 -4.35 -0.45
C ALA A 77 3.68 -4.06 0.68
N ALA A 78 4.10 -3.22 1.61
CA ALA A 78 3.31 -2.79 2.75
C ALA A 78 2.79 -1.36 2.54
N PHE A 79 1.55 -1.12 2.93
CA PHE A 79 0.85 0.14 2.70
C PHE A 79 0.27 0.69 3.99
N CYS A 80 0.06 1.99 4.02
CA CYS A 80 -0.72 2.65 5.05
C CYS A 80 -2.11 2.96 4.52
N PHE A 81 -3.12 2.35 5.14
CA PHE A 81 -4.52 2.52 4.78
C PHE A 81 -4.94 3.99 4.70
N PRO A 82 -4.76 4.84 5.74
CA PRO A 82 -5.14 6.24 5.64
C PRO A 82 -4.33 6.99 4.59
N CYS A 83 -3.04 6.68 4.37
CA CYS A 83 -2.26 7.30 3.30
C CYS A 83 -2.76 6.91 1.90
N ARG A 84 -3.18 5.66 1.71
CA ARG A 84 -3.80 5.20 0.45
C ARG A 84 -5.14 5.90 0.20
N VAL A 85 -5.97 6.01 1.24
CA VAL A 85 -7.33 6.54 1.13
C VAL A 85 -7.37 8.06 1.05
N PHE A 86 -6.58 8.75 1.86
CA PHE A 86 -6.64 10.21 2.04
C PHE A 86 -5.38 10.93 1.54
N GLY A 87 -4.26 10.21 1.42
CA GLY A 87 -2.97 10.78 1.03
C GLY A 87 -2.87 11.02 -0.48
N CYS A 88 -3.13 12.27 -0.88
CA CYS A 88 -2.91 12.75 -2.25
C CYS A 88 -1.64 13.61 -2.38
N THR A 89 -0.76 13.64 -1.37
CA THR A 89 0.42 14.50 -1.37
C THR A 89 1.66 13.73 -1.82
N ALA A 90 2.42 14.32 -2.76
CA ALA A 90 3.62 13.75 -3.38
C ALA A 90 4.74 13.35 -2.39
N THR A 91 4.65 13.78 -1.12
CA THR A 91 5.65 13.59 -0.08
C THR A 91 5.61 12.21 0.60
N ASP A 92 4.49 11.47 0.53
CA ASP A 92 4.37 10.16 1.20
C ASP A 92 3.89 9.04 0.26
N ARG A 93 4.50 8.98 -0.93
CA ARG A 93 4.23 7.93 -1.93
C ARG A 93 4.68 6.54 -1.47
N LYS A 94 5.65 6.49 -0.55
CA LYS A 94 6.26 5.25 -0.05
C LYS A 94 5.24 4.34 0.65
N PHE A 95 4.26 4.90 1.34
CA PHE A 95 3.21 4.13 2.02
C PHE A 95 1.84 4.16 1.32
N SER A 96 1.70 4.94 0.24
CA SER A 96 0.44 5.07 -0.51
C SER A 96 0.50 4.36 -1.87
N ALA A 97 1.07 4.98 -2.89
CA ALA A 97 1.04 4.46 -4.26
C ALA A 97 2.14 3.42 -4.55
N GLU A 98 3.34 3.58 -3.97
CA GLU A 98 4.49 2.73 -4.31
C GLU A 98 4.60 1.48 -3.43
N GLY A 99 4.16 1.61 -2.17
CA GLY A 99 4.30 0.59 -1.15
C GLY A 99 5.72 0.47 -0.59
N PHE A 100 5.79 0.21 0.71
CA PHE A 100 7.03 0.06 1.45
C PHE A 100 7.55 -1.37 1.28
N ARG A 101 8.82 -1.50 0.89
CA ARG A 101 9.49 -2.80 0.63
C ARG A 101 10.83 -2.98 1.33
N ASP A 102 11.26 -1.98 2.11
CA ASP A 102 12.55 -2.04 2.82
C ASP A 102 12.41 -2.79 4.15
N TRP A 103 12.31 -4.11 4.07
CA TRP A 103 12.16 -4.99 5.24
C TRP A 103 13.32 -4.89 6.24
N LYS A 104 14.49 -4.40 5.81
CA LYS A 104 15.65 -4.20 6.70
C LYS A 104 15.40 -3.08 7.69
N SER A 105 14.81 -1.97 7.25
CA SER A 105 14.61 -0.76 8.05
C SER A 105 13.19 -0.59 8.58
N ALA A 106 12.34 -1.62 8.42
CA ALA A 106 10.93 -1.58 8.81
C ALA A 106 10.70 -1.13 10.26
N LEU A 107 11.57 -1.54 11.20
CA LEU A 107 11.48 -1.18 12.62
C LEU A 107 12.61 -0.26 13.10
N ASP A 108 13.44 0.27 12.20
CA ASP A 108 14.55 1.15 12.57
C ASP A 108 14.01 2.48 13.13
N THR A 109 14.52 2.91 14.27
CA THR A 109 14.16 4.20 14.88
C THR A 109 14.46 5.35 13.91
N GLY A 110 13.45 6.16 13.59
CA GLY A 110 13.58 7.27 12.65
C GLY A 110 13.44 6.88 11.16
N LYS A 111 13.10 5.62 10.86
CA LYS A 111 12.78 5.14 9.51
C LYS A 111 11.57 4.18 9.55
N GLY A 112 11.22 3.65 8.39
CA GLY A 112 10.25 2.56 8.27
C GLY A 112 8.90 2.86 8.91
N PHE A 113 8.32 1.82 9.51
CA PHE A 113 7.02 1.87 10.16
C PHE A 113 7.08 2.68 11.46
N ALA A 114 8.17 2.59 12.22
CA ALA A 114 8.29 3.31 13.49
C ALA A 114 8.24 4.84 13.33
N LYS A 115 8.88 5.39 12.28
CA LYS A 115 8.75 6.81 11.96
C LYS A 115 7.37 7.17 11.43
N HIS A 116 6.82 6.32 10.57
CA HIS A 116 5.52 6.58 9.95
C HIS A 116 4.38 6.58 10.99
N ASP A 117 4.44 5.66 11.96
CA ASP A 117 3.48 5.56 13.06
C ASP A 117 3.47 6.79 13.99
N ALA A 118 4.58 7.54 14.03
CA ALA A 118 4.73 8.75 14.82
C ALA A 118 4.43 10.05 14.03
N SER A 119 3.96 9.93 12.78
CA SER A 119 3.68 11.07 11.88
C SER A 119 2.30 11.67 12.06
#